data_AF-A0A933TGS3-F1
#
_entry.id   AF-A0A933TGS3-F1
#
_cell.length_a   1.000
_cell.length_b   1.000
_cell.length_c   1.000
_cell.angle_alpha   90.00
_cell.angle_beta   90.00
_cell.angle_gamma   90.00
#
_symmetry.space_group_name_H-M   'P 1'
#
loop_
_entity.id
_entity.type
_entity.pdbx_description
1 polymer ?
#
loop_
_entity_poly.entity_id
_entity_poly.type
_entity_poly.pdbx_seq_one_letter_code
_entity_poly.pdbx_strand_id
1 'polypeptide(L)'
;MDPKQKLDLLKSVRLLDQIPENQLSALAEFLSPVEAADGQVIFEEGAKGDSLYFVTSGRVRISKKVTAGELKDLAILGPGDCFGEMTLVEDVARSAQAAAMGPAGLFRLHRDDMNRWLKSHPELAVEFFTELTQVLSRRLRRTSSEFALIFDLSHMLLEPWDSGKSLLTKVLAHVVPHLEGTWSAAARLYNVFNDEMDFVAGCGPHDFAAEQGKLPPVQETRNIWIHDHVYYVSLPGEKRPHGYLIFHSEADLKDDQRTELGRTLTTVAQLLTSALENINHRVEEGLRERLKKSSHGAYL
;
A
#
# COMPACT_ATOMS: atom_id res chain seq x y z
N MET A 1 23.09 -11.94 -22.01
CA MET A 1 21.67 -12.16 -22.35
C MET A 1 21.51 -11.97 -23.85
N ASP A 2 20.75 -12.85 -24.51
CA ASP A 2 20.51 -12.82 -25.96
C ASP A 2 19.65 -11.61 -26.37
N PRO A 3 19.89 -10.95 -27.53
CA PRO A 3 19.09 -9.82 -27.99
C PRO A 3 17.58 -10.07 -28.05
N LYS A 4 17.15 -11.28 -28.43
CA LYS A 4 15.73 -11.63 -28.47
C LYS A 4 15.11 -11.63 -27.06
N GLN A 5 15.81 -12.23 -26.10
CA GLN A 5 15.38 -12.25 -24.71
C GLN A 5 15.31 -10.84 -24.10
N LYS A 6 16.25 -9.96 -24.46
CA LYS A 6 16.22 -8.54 -24.06
C LYS A 6 14.97 -7.84 -24.59
N LEU A 7 14.67 -8.04 -25.87
CA LEU A 7 13.51 -7.45 -26.53
C LEU A 7 12.19 -7.93 -25.93
N ASP A 8 12.07 -9.23 -25.66
CA ASP A 8 10.88 -9.82 -25.04
C ASP A 8 10.63 -9.25 -23.64
N LEU A 9 11.70 -9.01 -22.86
CA LEU A 9 11.58 -8.34 -21.56
C LEU A 9 11.16 -6.87 -21.70
N LEU A 10 11.67 -6.14 -22.70
CA LEU A 10 11.28 -4.74 -22.92
C LEU A 10 9.82 -4.59 -23.35
N LYS A 11 9.29 -5.54 -24.11
CA LYS A 11 7.87 -5.59 -24.48
C LYS A 11 6.93 -5.76 -23.28
N SER A 12 7.45 -6.18 -22.12
CA SER A 12 6.67 -6.27 -20.88
C SER A 12 6.64 -4.96 -20.07
N VAL A 13 7.49 -3.99 -20.44
CA VAL A 13 7.61 -2.71 -19.75
C VAL A 13 6.52 -1.76 -20.19
N ARG A 14 5.60 -1.43 -19.27
CA ARG A 14 4.44 -0.58 -19.55
C ARG A 14 4.83 0.79 -20.12
N LEU A 15 5.95 1.35 -19.64
CA LEU A 15 6.49 2.63 -20.13
C LEU A 15 6.89 2.58 -21.63
N LEU A 16 7.10 1.40 -22.18
CA LEU A 16 7.60 1.18 -23.54
C LEU A 16 6.54 0.55 -24.47
N ASP A 17 5.30 0.37 -24.02
CA ASP A 17 4.24 -0.33 -24.75
C ASP A 17 3.91 0.28 -26.12
N GLN A 18 4.07 1.60 -26.26
CA GLN A 18 3.78 2.33 -27.51
C GLN A 18 5.00 2.45 -28.44
N ILE A 19 6.16 1.91 -28.05
CA ILE A 19 7.37 2.02 -28.85
C ILE A 19 7.43 0.85 -29.85
N PRO A 20 7.57 1.11 -31.17
CA PRO A 20 7.67 0.07 -32.18
C PRO A 20 8.85 -0.89 -31.93
N GLU A 21 8.69 -2.16 -32.33
CA GLU A 21 9.68 -3.22 -32.03
C GLU A 21 11.09 -2.96 -32.58
N ASN A 22 11.20 -2.39 -33.78
CA ASN A 22 12.48 -1.97 -34.35
C ASN A 22 13.15 -0.89 -33.49
N GLN A 23 12.36 -0.02 -32.86
CA GLN A 23 12.84 1.04 -31.99
C GLN A 23 13.15 0.56 -30.57
N LEU A 24 12.40 -0.41 -30.05
CA LEU A 24 12.74 -1.13 -28.82
C LEU A 24 14.08 -1.85 -28.95
N SER A 25 14.35 -2.43 -30.12
CA SER A 25 15.64 -3.07 -30.40
C SER A 25 16.78 -2.05 -30.37
N ALA A 26 16.57 -0.85 -30.93
CA ALA A 26 17.54 0.25 -30.84
C ALA A 26 17.72 0.74 -29.40
N LEU A 27 16.64 0.92 -28.64
CA LEU A 27 16.70 1.29 -27.21
C LEU A 27 17.45 0.23 -26.39
N ALA A 28 17.27 -1.05 -26.72
CA ALA A 28 17.92 -2.15 -26.02
C ALA A 28 19.46 -2.00 -26.03
N GLU A 29 20.06 -1.40 -27.04
CA GLU A 29 21.52 -1.17 -27.10
C GLU A 29 22.01 -0.18 -26.01
N PHE A 30 21.12 0.69 -25.53
CA PHE A 30 21.40 1.70 -24.51
C PHE A 30 21.17 1.20 -23.07
N LEU A 31 20.66 -0.03 -22.90
CA LEU A 31 20.32 -0.57 -21.60
C LEU A 31 21.42 -1.47 -21.04
N SER A 32 21.78 -1.24 -19.78
CA SER A 32 22.68 -2.13 -19.03
C SER A 32 21.88 -3.07 -18.12
N PRO A 33 22.09 -4.40 -18.16
CA PRO A 33 21.47 -5.30 -17.20
C PRO A 33 22.02 -5.05 -15.78
N VAL A 34 21.16 -5.17 -14.78
CA VAL A 34 21.51 -5.10 -13.37
C VAL A 34 20.79 -6.24 -12.65
N GLU A 35 21.55 -7.08 -11.96
CA GLU A 35 21.03 -8.13 -11.09
C GLU A 35 21.14 -7.67 -9.64
N ALA A 36 20.08 -7.91 -8.86
CA ALA A 36 20.02 -7.59 -7.45
C ALA A 36 19.65 -8.84 -6.64
N ALA A 37 20.46 -9.15 -5.62
CA ALA A 37 20.16 -10.20 -4.65
C ALA A 37 19.04 -9.76 -3.70
N ASP A 38 18.45 -10.72 -2.96
CA ASP A 38 17.45 -10.42 -1.94
C ASP A 38 17.96 -9.39 -0.92
N GLY A 39 17.16 -8.35 -0.67
CA GLY A 39 17.50 -7.25 0.23
C GLY A 39 18.56 -6.28 -0.30
N GLN A 40 19.13 -6.50 -1.48
CA GLN A 40 20.15 -5.60 -2.03
C GLN A 40 19.55 -4.23 -2.34
N VAL A 41 20.17 -3.19 -1.78
CA VAL A 41 19.84 -1.79 -2.07
C VAL A 41 20.38 -1.44 -3.46
N ILE A 42 19.48 -1.02 -4.35
CA ILE A 42 19.80 -0.59 -5.72
C ILE A 42 20.28 0.86 -5.69
N PHE A 43 19.62 1.71 -4.91
CA PHE A 43 20.11 3.03 -4.53
C PHE A 43 19.44 3.51 -3.24
N GLU A 44 20.14 4.37 -2.51
CA GLU A 44 19.64 5.00 -1.28
C GLU A 44 18.88 6.29 -1.56
N GLU A 45 17.95 6.63 -0.66
CA GLU A 45 17.36 7.97 -0.59
C GLU A 45 18.46 9.02 -0.37
N GLY A 46 18.39 10.14 -1.09
CA GLY A 46 19.35 11.23 -1.01
C GLY A 46 20.62 11.01 -1.84
N ALA A 47 20.85 9.82 -2.39
CA ALA A 47 21.96 9.59 -3.31
C ALA A 47 21.78 10.39 -4.61
N LYS A 48 22.88 10.76 -5.26
CA LYS A 48 22.80 11.33 -6.62
C LYS A 48 22.30 10.25 -7.59
N GLY A 49 21.40 10.62 -8.49
CA GLY A 49 20.82 9.71 -9.48
C GLY A 49 20.93 10.27 -10.89
N ASP A 50 21.27 9.41 -11.85
CA ASP A 50 21.38 9.75 -13.27
C ASP A 50 20.74 8.68 -14.17
N SER A 51 19.98 7.75 -13.59
CA SER A 51 19.50 6.59 -14.31
C SER A 51 18.10 6.16 -13.88
N LEU A 52 17.34 5.65 -14.86
CA LEU A 52 16.06 4.97 -14.71
C LEU A 52 16.29 3.47 -14.74
N TYR A 53 15.44 2.75 -14.02
CA TYR A 53 15.45 1.30 -13.97
C TYR A 53 14.11 0.75 -14.45
N PHE A 54 14.15 -0.37 -15.16
CA PHE A 54 13.00 -1.17 -15.56
C PHE A 54 13.10 -2.52 -14.87
N VAL A 55 12.04 -2.95 -14.19
CA VAL A 55 11.99 -4.24 -13.53
C VAL A 55 11.65 -5.30 -14.57
N THR A 56 12.55 -6.26 -14.78
CA THR A 56 12.35 -7.35 -15.75
C THR A 56 11.95 -8.66 -15.06
N SER A 57 12.34 -8.85 -13.80
CA SER A 57 11.97 -10.00 -12.97
C SER A 57 12.07 -9.66 -11.48
N GLY A 58 11.42 -10.45 -10.63
CA GLY A 58 11.43 -10.23 -9.18
C GLY A 58 10.58 -9.03 -8.74
N ARG A 59 10.87 -8.49 -7.55
CA ARG A 59 10.16 -7.33 -7.00
C ARG A 59 11.15 -6.32 -6.42
N VAL A 60 10.79 -5.04 -6.47
CA VAL A 60 11.56 -3.93 -5.88
C VAL A 60 10.68 -3.14 -4.92
N ARG A 61 11.13 -3.00 -3.68
CA ARG A 61 10.53 -2.12 -2.67
C ARG A 61 11.05 -0.70 -2.83
N ILE A 62 10.15 0.25 -2.95
CA ILE A 62 10.42 1.68 -2.82
C ILE A 62 10.02 2.12 -1.41
N SER A 63 10.96 2.69 -0.66
CA SER A 63 10.76 3.08 0.74
C SER A 63 11.37 4.43 1.05
N LYS A 64 10.79 5.16 2.00
CA LYS A 64 11.27 6.48 2.43
C LYS A 64 11.54 6.50 3.91
N LYS A 65 12.59 7.19 4.33
CA LYS A 65 12.87 7.42 5.75
C LYS A 65 11.78 8.31 6.35
N VAL A 66 11.17 7.86 7.44
CA VAL A 66 10.20 8.61 8.25
C VAL A 66 10.78 8.91 9.64
N THR A 67 9.98 9.51 10.52
CA THR A 67 10.39 9.84 11.90
C THR A 67 11.00 8.63 12.61
N ALA A 68 11.98 8.87 13.48
CA ALA A 68 12.78 7.85 14.18
C ALA A 68 13.67 6.96 13.28
N GLY A 69 13.85 7.30 12.00
CA GLY A 69 14.76 6.58 11.10
C GLY A 69 14.18 5.29 10.52
N GLU A 70 12.89 5.01 10.77
CA GLU A 70 12.19 3.89 10.17
C GLU A 70 11.98 4.09 8.66
N LEU A 71 11.87 2.99 7.92
CA LEU A 71 11.53 3.00 6.51
C LEU A 71 10.04 2.74 6.32
N LYS A 72 9.34 3.68 5.69
CA LYS A 72 7.97 3.51 5.24
C LYS A 72 7.97 3.03 3.79
N ASP A 73 7.37 1.88 3.54
CA ASP A 73 7.14 1.39 2.18
C ASP A 73 6.16 2.32 1.46
N LEU A 74 6.60 2.85 0.32
CA LEU A 74 5.80 3.68 -0.57
C LEU A 74 5.19 2.85 -1.69
N ALA A 75 5.93 1.89 -2.24
CA ALA A 75 5.49 1.01 -3.32
C ALA A 75 6.27 -0.30 -3.37
N ILE A 76 5.65 -1.32 -3.96
CA ILE A 76 6.32 -2.55 -4.41
C ILE A 76 6.10 -2.63 -5.91
N LEU A 77 7.19 -2.72 -6.66
CA LEU A 77 7.22 -2.74 -8.11
C LEU A 77 7.55 -4.15 -8.60
N GLY A 78 6.88 -4.59 -9.65
CA GLY A 78 7.06 -5.90 -10.27
C GLY A 78 7.50 -5.79 -11.74
N PRO A 79 7.59 -6.93 -12.45
CA PRO A 79 7.96 -6.93 -13.86
C PRO A 79 7.07 -6.00 -14.68
N GLY A 80 7.71 -5.17 -15.50
CA GLY A 80 7.05 -4.18 -16.33
C GLY A 80 6.96 -2.77 -15.73
N ASP A 81 7.22 -2.62 -14.44
CA ASP A 81 7.33 -1.31 -13.79
C ASP A 81 8.69 -0.65 -14.04
N CYS A 82 8.75 0.67 -13.86
CA CYS A 82 9.99 1.44 -13.90
C CYS A 82 10.18 2.30 -12.65
N PHE A 83 11.39 2.70 -12.30
CA PHE A 83 11.66 3.57 -11.14
C PHE A 83 12.97 4.34 -11.24
N GLY A 84 13.10 5.40 -10.45
CA GLY A 84 14.24 6.31 -10.50
C GLY A 84 14.11 7.37 -11.61
N GLU A 85 12.91 7.50 -12.18
CA GLU A 85 12.59 8.40 -13.27
C GLU A 85 12.68 9.88 -12.90
N MET A 86 12.48 10.23 -11.63
CA MET A 86 12.49 11.62 -11.17
C MET A 86 13.85 12.29 -11.46
N THR A 87 14.93 11.54 -11.26
CA THR A 87 16.28 12.02 -11.56
C THR A 87 16.62 11.94 -13.05
N LEU A 88 15.69 11.60 -13.95
CA LEU A 88 15.88 11.76 -15.40
C LEU A 88 15.30 13.07 -15.91
N VAL A 89 14.25 13.56 -15.25
CA VAL A 89 13.58 14.82 -15.61
C VAL A 89 14.25 15.99 -14.93
N GLU A 90 14.66 15.82 -13.68
CA GLU A 90 15.29 16.86 -12.86
C GLU A 90 16.68 16.39 -12.38
N ASP A 91 17.61 17.32 -12.13
CA ASP A 91 18.90 17.00 -11.51
C ASP A 91 18.79 17.09 -9.99
N VAL A 92 17.99 16.18 -9.43
CA VAL A 92 17.75 16.06 -7.99
C VAL A 92 18.26 14.74 -7.44
N ALA A 93 18.48 14.71 -6.12
CA ALA A 93 18.79 13.47 -5.41
C ALA A 93 17.62 12.47 -5.47
N ARG A 94 17.91 11.19 -5.29
CA ARG A 94 16.90 10.11 -5.19
C ARG A 94 15.90 10.45 -4.08
N SER A 95 14.62 10.50 -4.43
CA SER A 95 13.53 10.89 -3.52
C SER A 95 13.16 9.83 -2.47
N ALA A 96 13.58 8.58 -2.71
CA ALA A 96 13.32 7.40 -1.92
C ALA A 96 14.43 6.35 -2.15
N GLN A 97 14.48 5.34 -1.30
CA GLN A 97 15.33 4.16 -1.44
C GLN A 97 14.66 3.09 -2.30
N ALA A 98 15.42 2.39 -3.13
CA ALA A 98 14.99 1.21 -3.86
C ALA A 98 15.80 -0.02 -3.42
N ALA A 99 15.15 -1.11 -3.05
CA ALA A 99 15.78 -2.37 -2.67
C ALA A 99 15.02 -3.58 -3.22
N ALA A 100 15.73 -4.64 -3.58
CA ALA A 100 15.12 -5.86 -4.09
C ALA A 100 14.39 -6.65 -2.99
N MET A 101 13.26 -7.26 -3.33
CA MET A 101 12.49 -8.19 -2.49
C MET A 101 12.56 -9.58 -3.13
N GLY A 102 13.50 -10.40 -2.67
CA GLY A 102 13.98 -11.56 -3.41
C GLY A 102 14.93 -11.20 -4.55
N PRO A 103 15.48 -12.19 -5.27
CA PRO A 103 16.27 -11.94 -6.48
C PRO A 103 15.47 -11.17 -7.53
N ALA A 104 16.07 -10.12 -8.11
CA ALA A 104 15.44 -9.27 -9.11
C ALA A 104 16.40 -8.92 -10.25
N GLY A 105 15.89 -9.00 -11.48
CA GLY A 105 16.58 -8.56 -12.68
C GLY A 105 16.02 -7.22 -13.15
N LEU A 106 16.90 -6.32 -13.57
CA LEU A 106 16.57 -4.97 -14.00
C LEU A 106 17.31 -4.59 -15.29
N PHE A 107 16.76 -3.65 -16.05
CA PHE A 107 17.54 -2.83 -16.97
C PHE A 107 17.74 -1.43 -16.42
N ARG A 108 18.95 -0.91 -16.56
CA ARG A 108 19.31 0.47 -16.27
C ARG A 108 19.49 1.25 -17.56
N LEU A 109 18.84 2.41 -17.65
CA LEU A 109 19.02 3.42 -18.68
C LEU A 109 19.61 4.68 -18.05
N HIS A 110 20.81 5.06 -18.46
CA HIS A 110 21.42 6.33 -18.04
C HIS A 110 20.77 7.51 -18.76
N ARG A 111 20.75 8.68 -18.12
CA ARG A 111 20.19 9.92 -18.68
C ARG A 111 20.86 10.29 -20.00
N ASP A 112 22.18 10.16 -20.08
CA ASP A 112 22.94 10.47 -21.29
C ASP A 112 22.62 9.48 -22.42
N ASP A 113 22.41 8.21 -22.08
CA ASP A 113 22.02 7.17 -23.03
C ASP A 113 20.60 7.39 -23.56
N MET A 114 19.66 7.73 -22.67
CA MET A 114 18.31 8.15 -23.05
C MET A 114 18.36 9.37 -23.97
N ASN A 115 19.14 10.40 -23.61
CA ASN A 115 19.27 11.61 -24.41
C ASN A 115 19.86 11.32 -25.80
N ARG A 116 20.81 10.39 -25.92
CA ARG A 116 21.34 9.96 -27.21
C ARG A 116 20.28 9.23 -28.03
N TRP A 117 19.56 8.29 -27.42
CA TRP A 117 18.49 7.54 -28.09
C TRP A 117 17.35 8.44 -28.57
N LEU A 118 16.89 9.39 -27.75
CA LEU A 118 15.87 10.36 -28.11
C LEU A 118 16.32 11.31 -29.23
N LYS A 119 17.61 11.69 -29.26
CA LYS A 119 18.16 12.50 -30.37
C LYS A 119 18.23 11.74 -31.68
N SER A 120 18.47 10.43 -31.65
CA SER A 120 18.45 9.60 -32.87
C SER A 120 17.04 9.22 -33.33
N HIS A 121 16.06 9.28 -32.43
CA HIS A 121 14.65 8.92 -32.71
C HIS A 121 13.69 9.97 -32.13
N PRO A 122 13.75 11.24 -32.61
CA PRO A 122 12.95 12.34 -32.06
C PRO A 122 11.44 12.10 -32.18
N GLU A 123 11.02 11.29 -33.16
CA GLU A 123 9.63 10.88 -33.35
C GLU A 123 9.07 10.07 -32.19
N LEU A 124 9.91 9.46 -31.34
CA LEU A 124 9.48 8.65 -30.18
C LEU A 124 9.44 9.41 -28.87
N ALA A 125 9.94 10.65 -28.87
CA ALA A 125 10.03 11.44 -27.64
C ALA A 125 8.64 11.71 -27.07
N VAL A 126 7.66 11.97 -27.92
CA VAL A 126 6.29 12.26 -27.51
C VAL A 126 5.67 11.04 -26.83
N GLU A 127 5.80 9.85 -27.42
CA GLU A 127 5.27 8.59 -26.89
C GLU A 127 5.94 8.24 -25.57
N PHE A 128 7.28 8.31 -25.51
CA PHE A 128 8.04 8.01 -24.29
C PHE A 128 7.66 8.94 -23.14
N PHE A 129 7.64 10.27 -23.36
CA PHE A 129 7.27 11.22 -22.32
C PHE A 129 5.77 11.18 -21.99
N THR A 130 4.90 10.82 -22.93
CA THR A 130 3.48 10.59 -22.66
C THR A 130 3.30 9.43 -21.69
N GLU A 131 3.93 8.28 -21.96
CA GLU A 131 3.87 7.12 -21.07
C GLU A 131 4.51 7.41 -19.71
N LEU A 132 5.64 8.14 -19.68
CA LEU A 132 6.27 8.56 -18.44
C LEU A 132 5.34 9.47 -17.62
N THR A 133 4.69 10.42 -18.28
CA THR A 133 3.73 11.34 -17.64
C THR A 133 2.51 10.59 -17.11
N GLN A 134 2.03 9.57 -17.82
CA GLN A 134 0.96 8.71 -17.33
C GLN A 134 1.37 7.92 -16.08
N VAL A 135 2.59 7.37 -16.05
CA VAL A 135 3.14 6.68 -14.86
C VAL A 135 3.20 7.64 -13.67
N LEU A 136 3.77 8.84 -13.86
CA LEU A 136 3.85 9.87 -12.83
C LEU A 136 2.46 10.32 -12.36
N SER A 137 1.52 10.52 -13.28
CA SER A 137 0.14 10.93 -12.97
C SER A 137 -0.61 9.86 -12.15
N ARG A 138 -0.43 8.58 -12.48
CA ARG A 138 -0.99 7.45 -11.70
C ARG A 138 -0.42 7.45 -10.28
N ARG A 139 0.91 7.60 -10.13
CA ARG A 139 1.58 7.65 -8.83
C ARG A 139 1.14 8.84 -7.99
N LEU A 140 0.97 10.00 -8.62
CA LEU A 140 0.50 11.21 -7.94
C LEU A 140 -0.93 11.03 -7.43
N ARG A 141 -1.87 10.57 -8.27
CA ARG A 141 -3.25 10.32 -7.84
C ARG A 141 -3.30 9.36 -6.66
N ARG A 142 -2.57 8.25 -6.74
CA ARG A 142 -2.44 7.27 -5.66
C ARG A 142 -1.92 7.90 -4.36
N THR A 143 -0.81 8.63 -4.43
CA THR A 143 -0.22 9.29 -3.25
C THR A 143 -1.18 10.30 -2.64
N SER A 144 -1.87 11.08 -3.47
CA SER A 144 -2.89 12.04 -3.03
C SER A 144 -4.09 11.36 -2.36
N SER A 145 -4.57 10.24 -2.90
CA SER A 145 -5.65 9.45 -2.29
C SER A 145 -5.25 8.88 -0.94
N GLU A 146 -4.04 8.31 -0.83
CA GLU A 146 -3.52 7.80 0.45
C GLU A 146 -3.37 8.93 1.48
N PHE A 147 -2.88 10.10 1.05
CA PHE A 147 -2.76 11.27 1.91
C PHE A 147 -4.13 11.75 2.42
N ALA A 148 -5.13 11.85 1.53
CA ALA A 148 -6.48 12.24 1.91
C ALA A 148 -7.10 11.25 2.92
N LEU A 149 -6.95 9.94 2.69
CA LEU A 149 -7.42 8.92 3.61
C LEU A 149 -6.78 9.04 5.00
N ILE A 150 -5.45 9.17 5.06
CA ILE A 150 -4.74 9.32 6.34
C ILE A 150 -5.16 10.61 7.04
N PHE A 151 -5.33 11.70 6.31
CA PHE A 151 -5.78 12.97 6.85
C PHE A 151 -7.18 12.87 7.46
N ASP A 152 -8.13 12.29 6.74
CA ASP A 152 -9.51 12.06 7.22
C ASP A 152 -9.53 11.18 8.48
N LEU A 153 -8.77 10.09 8.46
CA LEU A 153 -8.65 9.20 9.62
C LEU A 153 -8.04 9.93 10.80
N SER A 154 -6.95 10.68 10.60
CA SER A 154 -6.30 11.43 11.69
C SER A 154 -7.25 12.42 12.38
N HIS A 155 -8.12 13.09 11.63
CA HIS A 155 -9.16 13.96 12.19
C HIS A 155 -10.16 13.18 13.02
N MET A 156 -10.62 12.03 12.52
CA MET A 156 -11.49 11.14 13.28
C MET A 156 -10.86 10.69 14.59
N LEU A 157 -9.56 10.35 14.62
CA LEU A 157 -8.92 9.89 15.87
C LEU A 157 -8.86 10.98 16.95
N LEU A 158 -8.96 12.26 16.58
CA LEU A 158 -9.01 13.39 17.52
C LEU A 158 -10.42 13.61 18.09
N GLU A 159 -11.47 13.06 17.45
CA GLU A 159 -12.84 13.16 17.95
C GLU A 159 -13.06 12.30 19.21
N PRO A 160 -13.93 12.73 20.14
CA PRO A 160 -14.29 11.91 21.29
C PRO A 160 -15.20 10.76 20.85
N TRP A 161 -14.70 9.54 20.95
CA TRP A 161 -15.48 8.32 20.71
C TRP A 161 -16.01 7.74 22.01
N ASP A 162 -17.29 7.35 21.99
CA ASP A 162 -17.97 6.68 23.10
C ASP A 162 -17.73 5.16 23.11
N SER A 163 -17.45 4.55 21.95
CA SER A 163 -17.20 3.12 21.82
C SER A 163 -16.37 2.80 20.58
N GLY A 164 -15.72 1.63 20.57
CA GLY A 164 -15.09 1.12 19.35
C GLY A 164 -16.08 0.91 18.21
N LYS A 165 -17.35 0.57 18.52
CA LYS A 165 -18.40 0.37 17.51
C LYS A 165 -18.68 1.65 16.72
N SER A 166 -18.84 2.79 17.40
CA SER A 166 -19.10 4.07 16.72
C SER A 166 -17.92 4.51 15.88
N LEU A 167 -16.69 4.36 16.40
CA LEU A 167 -15.45 4.61 15.66
C LEU A 167 -15.40 3.78 14.37
N LEU A 168 -15.49 2.45 14.48
CA LEU A 168 -15.38 1.57 13.32
C LEU A 168 -16.51 1.78 12.31
N THR A 169 -17.73 2.09 12.77
CA THR A 169 -18.85 2.43 11.88
C THR A 169 -18.52 3.65 11.02
N LYS A 170 -18.01 4.73 11.64
CA LYS A 170 -17.65 5.96 10.91
C LYS A 170 -16.47 5.72 9.97
N VAL A 171 -15.45 5.01 10.45
CA VAL A 171 -14.23 4.69 9.69
C VAL A 171 -14.57 3.91 8.42
N LEU A 172 -15.37 2.85 8.51
CA LEU A 172 -15.75 2.07 7.32
C LEU A 172 -16.45 2.94 6.26
N ALA A 173 -17.34 3.85 6.70
CA ALA A 173 -18.02 4.78 5.80
C ALA A 173 -17.08 5.78 5.10
N HIS A 174 -15.88 6.04 5.64
CA HIS A 174 -14.89 6.93 5.03
C HIS A 174 -13.83 6.18 4.23
N VAL A 175 -13.37 5.01 4.71
CA VAL A 175 -12.33 4.22 4.04
C VAL A 175 -12.84 3.70 2.69
N VAL A 176 -14.05 3.15 2.64
CA VAL A 176 -14.59 2.50 1.43
C VAL A 176 -14.63 3.44 0.21
N PRO A 177 -15.10 4.70 0.30
CA PRO A 177 -15.03 5.66 -0.80
C PRO A 177 -13.63 5.97 -1.35
N HIS A 178 -12.57 5.74 -0.57
CA HIS A 178 -11.18 5.93 -1.01
C HIS A 178 -10.62 4.72 -1.75
N LEU A 179 -11.34 3.59 -1.78
CA LEU A 179 -10.93 2.39 -2.50
C LEU A 179 -11.40 2.44 -3.96
N GLU A 180 -10.51 2.11 -4.90
CA GLU A 180 -10.85 2.06 -6.33
C GLU A 180 -11.75 0.85 -6.63
N GLY A 181 -12.92 1.11 -7.22
CA GLY A 181 -13.89 0.09 -7.59
C GLY A 181 -15.09 0.01 -6.64
N THR A 182 -15.87 -1.07 -6.76
CA THR A 182 -17.02 -1.32 -5.87
C THR A 182 -16.58 -2.22 -4.73
N TRP A 183 -16.73 -1.71 -3.52
CA TRP A 183 -16.28 -2.38 -2.30
C TRP A 183 -17.40 -2.48 -1.28
N SER A 184 -17.38 -3.58 -0.56
CA SER A 184 -18.11 -3.75 0.68
C SER A 184 -17.13 -3.93 1.82
N ALA A 185 -17.46 -3.44 3.01
CA ALA A 185 -16.63 -3.64 4.19
C ALA A 185 -17.44 -3.94 5.44
N ALA A 186 -16.86 -4.68 6.37
CA ALA A 186 -17.43 -4.97 7.67
C ALA A 186 -16.39 -4.87 8.77
N ALA A 187 -16.86 -4.61 9.99
CA ALA A 187 -16.07 -4.57 11.18
C ALA A 187 -16.63 -5.53 12.23
N ARG A 188 -15.71 -6.22 12.90
CA ARG A 188 -16.00 -7.06 14.07
C ARG A 188 -15.13 -6.64 15.23
N LEU A 189 -15.69 -6.58 16.43
CA LEU A 189 -14.96 -6.31 17.67
C LEU A 189 -14.95 -7.53 18.57
N TYR A 190 -13.83 -7.75 19.24
CA TYR A 190 -13.72 -8.80 20.23
C TYR A 190 -14.51 -8.43 21.48
N ASN A 191 -15.40 -9.32 21.90
CA ASN A 191 -16.21 -9.18 23.10
C ASN A 191 -15.66 -10.07 24.22
N VAL A 192 -15.14 -9.41 25.25
CA VAL A 192 -14.51 -10.05 26.42
C VAL A 192 -15.48 -10.86 27.28
N PHE A 193 -16.79 -10.66 27.16
CA PHE A 193 -17.80 -11.29 28.01
C PHE A 193 -18.23 -12.66 27.51
N ASN A 194 -18.30 -12.86 26.19
CA ASN A 194 -18.68 -14.12 25.55
C ASN A 194 -17.52 -14.81 24.82
N ASP A 195 -16.35 -14.19 24.76
CA ASP A 195 -15.17 -14.68 24.05
C ASP A 195 -15.35 -14.80 22.52
N GLU A 196 -16.19 -13.93 21.93
CA GLU A 196 -16.56 -13.97 20.51
C GLU A 196 -16.24 -12.67 19.75
N MET A 197 -16.32 -12.73 18.42
CA MET A 197 -16.15 -11.57 17.52
C MET A 197 -17.51 -11.03 17.07
N ASP A 198 -17.99 -9.99 17.75
CA ASP A 198 -19.29 -9.37 17.48
C ASP A 198 -19.25 -8.55 16.19
N PHE A 199 -20.26 -8.71 15.34
CA PHE A 199 -20.47 -7.82 14.20
C PHE A 199 -20.89 -6.44 14.68
N VAL A 200 -20.14 -5.40 14.30
CA VAL A 200 -20.41 -4.04 14.78
C VAL A 200 -20.90 -3.09 13.69
N ALA A 201 -20.42 -3.26 12.46
CA ALA A 201 -20.78 -2.41 11.33
C ALA A 201 -20.54 -3.13 9.99
N GLY A 202 -21.28 -2.71 8.97
CA GLY A 202 -21.04 -3.08 7.58
C GLY A 202 -21.53 -2.01 6.61
N CYS A 203 -20.93 -1.92 5.44
CA CYS A 203 -21.31 -1.03 4.36
C CYS A 203 -21.03 -1.66 2.98
N GLY A 204 -21.68 -1.14 1.94
CA GLY A 204 -21.56 -1.64 0.58
C GLY A 204 -22.63 -2.67 0.20
N PRO A 205 -22.56 -3.21 -1.03
CA PRO A 205 -23.56 -4.14 -1.57
C PRO A 205 -23.56 -5.55 -0.95
N HIS A 206 -22.43 -6.02 -0.42
CA HIS A 206 -22.30 -7.37 0.14
C HIS A 206 -22.85 -7.45 1.57
N ASP A 207 -23.70 -8.44 1.83
CA ASP A 207 -24.32 -8.66 3.14
C ASP A 207 -23.44 -9.55 4.04
N PHE A 208 -22.52 -8.91 4.77
CA PHE A 208 -21.69 -9.59 5.76
C PHE A 208 -22.45 -10.10 7.00
N ALA A 209 -23.66 -9.59 7.27
CA ALA A 209 -24.45 -10.06 8.40
C ALA A 209 -25.02 -11.46 8.12
N ALA A 210 -25.39 -11.74 6.86
CA ALA A 210 -25.84 -13.06 6.40
C ALA A 210 -24.73 -14.13 6.38
N GLU A 211 -23.45 -13.74 6.44
CA GLU A 211 -22.29 -14.65 6.42
C GLU A 211 -21.76 -15.01 7.82
N GLN A 212 -22.53 -14.76 8.88
CA GLN A 212 -22.17 -15.18 10.25
C GLN A 212 -21.77 -16.66 10.30
N GLY A 213 -20.57 -16.94 10.83
CA GLY A 213 -20.05 -18.30 11.02
C GLY A 213 -19.27 -18.91 9.85
N LYS A 214 -19.19 -18.24 8.68
CA LYS A 214 -18.40 -18.71 7.52
C LYS A 214 -16.98 -18.15 7.44
N LEU A 215 -16.67 -17.21 8.32
CA LEU A 215 -15.38 -16.53 8.38
C LEU A 215 -14.41 -17.38 9.21
N PRO A 216 -13.14 -17.51 8.79
CA PRO A 216 -12.18 -18.36 9.48
C PRO A 216 -12.08 -17.98 10.97
N PRO A 217 -11.95 -18.94 11.89
CA PRO A 217 -11.79 -18.66 13.31
C PRO A 217 -10.47 -17.90 13.48
N VAL A 218 -10.56 -16.61 13.79
CA VAL A 218 -9.41 -15.73 13.64
C VAL A 218 -8.51 -15.81 14.87
N GLN A 219 -7.60 -16.78 14.85
CA GLN A 219 -6.35 -16.77 15.64
C GLN A 219 -5.23 -16.00 14.92
N GLU A 220 -5.45 -15.60 13.66
CA GLU A 220 -4.45 -14.93 12.83
C GLU A 220 -4.38 -13.43 13.15
N THR A 221 -3.19 -12.98 13.56
CA THR A 221 -2.93 -11.57 13.92
C THR A 221 -2.43 -10.75 12.73
N ARG A 222 -2.39 -11.34 11.53
CA ARG A 222 -1.85 -10.73 10.31
C ARG A 222 -2.96 -10.36 9.34
N ASN A 223 -2.68 -9.34 8.53
CA ASN A 223 -3.53 -8.98 7.41
C ASN A 223 -3.32 -9.99 6.28
N ILE A 224 -4.40 -10.58 5.76
CA ILE A 224 -4.32 -11.68 4.80
C ILE A 224 -5.45 -11.64 3.78
N TRP A 225 -5.16 -12.08 2.55
CA TRP A 225 -6.18 -12.43 1.58
C TRP A 225 -6.70 -13.84 1.90
N ILE A 226 -8.00 -13.99 2.14
CA ILE A 226 -8.61 -15.31 2.39
C ILE A 226 -8.91 -16.01 1.08
N HIS A 227 -9.37 -15.26 0.10
CA HIS A 227 -9.55 -15.66 -1.30
C HIS A 227 -9.54 -14.41 -2.18
N ASP A 228 -9.83 -14.56 -3.47
CA ASP A 228 -9.54 -13.54 -4.48
C ASP A 228 -10.24 -12.19 -4.31
N HIS A 229 -11.32 -12.16 -3.53
CA HIS A 229 -12.16 -10.99 -3.33
C HIS A 229 -12.16 -10.48 -1.89
N VAL A 230 -11.61 -11.23 -0.93
CA VAL A 230 -11.77 -10.93 0.50
C VAL A 230 -10.43 -10.74 1.19
N TYR A 231 -10.25 -9.53 1.72
CA TYR A 231 -9.08 -9.14 2.48
C TYR A 231 -9.42 -8.89 3.95
N TYR A 232 -8.65 -9.52 4.83
CA TYR A 232 -8.74 -9.39 6.27
C TYR A 232 -7.68 -8.45 6.79
N VAL A 233 -8.09 -7.59 7.70
CA VAL A 233 -7.24 -6.63 8.38
C VAL A 233 -7.40 -6.83 9.87
N SER A 234 -6.34 -7.27 10.55
CA SER A 234 -6.31 -7.43 11.99
C SER A 234 -6.10 -6.09 12.68
N LEU A 235 -6.83 -5.86 13.77
CA LEU A 235 -6.58 -4.77 14.71
C LEU A 235 -5.91 -5.39 15.93
N PRO A 236 -4.56 -5.49 15.95
CA PRO A 236 -3.83 -6.24 16.97
C PRO A 236 -4.06 -5.70 18.37
N GLY A 237 -3.89 -6.55 19.38
CA GLY A 237 -3.89 -6.19 20.80
C GLY A 237 -2.95 -7.13 21.56
N GLU A 238 -2.62 -6.84 22.83
CA GLU A 238 -1.54 -7.53 23.56
C GLU A 238 -1.70 -9.06 23.65
N LYS A 239 -2.92 -9.54 23.92
CA LYS A 239 -3.21 -10.99 24.09
C LYS A 239 -4.14 -11.53 23.01
N ARG A 240 -5.08 -10.69 22.58
CA ARG A 240 -6.08 -10.97 21.56
C ARG A 240 -6.27 -9.68 20.75
N PRO A 241 -6.59 -9.79 19.45
CA PRO A 241 -6.90 -8.63 18.64
C PRO A 241 -8.15 -7.92 19.19
N HIS A 242 -8.16 -6.59 19.07
CA HIS A 242 -9.34 -5.79 19.40
C HIS A 242 -10.49 -6.03 18.43
N GLY A 243 -10.16 -6.38 17.19
CA GLY A 243 -11.14 -6.53 16.12
C GLY A 243 -10.55 -6.95 14.79
N TYR A 244 -11.42 -7.07 13.79
CA TYR A 244 -11.05 -7.23 12.39
C TYR A 244 -11.87 -6.31 11.51
N LEU A 245 -11.24 -5.81 10.46
CA LEU A 245 -11.94 -5.27 9.29
C LEU A 245 -11.88 -6.30 8.17
N ILE A 246 -12.97 -6.39 7.42
CA ILE A 246 -13.13 -7.30 6.28
C ILE A 246 -13.50 -6.44 5.09
N PHE A 247 -12.78 -6.59 3.99
CA PHE A 247 -13.04 -5.87 2.75
C PHE A 247 -13.33 -6.89 1.64
N HIS A 248 -14.44 -6.70 0.94
CA HIS A 248 -14.87 -7.49 -0.20
C HIS A 248 -14.86 -6.63 -1.47
N SER A 249 -14.12 -7.07 -2.50
CA SER A 249 -14.10 -6.46 -3.82
C SER A 249 -15.09 -7.18 -4.74
N GLU A 250 -15.98 -6.42 -5.40
CA GLU A 250 -16.87 -6.98 -6.42
C GLU A 250 -16.15 -7.32 -7.74
N ALA A 251 -14.91 -6.85 -7.90
CA ALA A 251 -14.08 -7.09 -9.08
C ALA A 251 -12.85 -7.95 -8.75
N ASP A 252 -12.33 -8.64 -9.77
CA ASP A 252 -11.01 -9.29 -9.70
C ASP A 252 -9.91 -8.24 -9.59
N LEU A 253 -9.00 -8.47 -8.65
CA LEU A 253 -7.86 -7.59 -8.42
C LEU A 253 -6.58 -8.24 -8.92
N LYS A 254 -5.80 -7.46 -9.66
CA LYS A 254 -4.43 -7.83 -10.03
C LYS A 254 -3.51 -7.82 -8.81
N ASP A 255 -2.39 -8.53 -8.90
CA ASP A 255 -1.41 -8.65 -7.81
C ASP A 255 -0.87 -7.31 -7.31
N ASP A 256 -0.68 -6.34 -8.22
CA ASP A 256 -0.25 -4.98 -7.90
C ASP A 256 -1.32 -4.25 -7.06
N GLN A 257 -2.59 -4.32 -7.48
CA GLN A 257 -3.72 -3.76 -6.74
C GLN A 257 -3.87 -4.40 -5.35
N ARG A 258 -3.71 -5.72 -5.24
CA ARG A 258 -3.78 -6.43 -3.94
C ARG A 258 -2.68 -6.00 -2.98
N THR A 259 -1.46 -5.89 -3.50
CA THR A 259 -0.28 -5.48 -2.73
C THR A 259 -0.45 -4.04 -2.23
N GLU A 260 -0.93 -3.16 -3.10
CA GLU A 260 -1.19 -1.77 -2.77
C GLU A 260 -2.26 -1.61 -1.70
N LEU A 261 -3.43 -2.25 -1.89
CA LEU A 261 -4.52 -2.23 -0.92
C LEU A 261 -4.05 -2.72 0.44
N GLY A 262 -3.33 -3.84 0.46
CA GLY A 262 -2.83 -4.44 1.70
C GLY A 262 -1.97 -3.46 2.50
N ARG A 263 -1.12 -2.68 1.83
CA ARG A 263 -0.26 -1.66 2.47
C ARG A 263 -1.08 -0.48 3.00
N THR A 264 -2.02 0.04 2.21
CA THR A 264 -2.90 1.13 2.62
C THR A 264 -3.70 0.73 3.86
N LEU A 265 -4.36 -0.43 3.80
CA LEU A 265 -5.18 -0.93 4.91
C LEU A 265 -4.37 -1.33 6.15
N THR A 266 -3.11 -1.74 5.98
CA THR A 266 -2.20 -1.93 7.13
C THR A 266 -1.94 -0.61 7.87
N THR A 267 -1.78 0.49 7.14
CA THR A 267 -1.62 1.82 7.76
C THR A 267 -2.89 2.24 8.48
N VAL A 268 -4.06 1.98 7.88
CA VAL A 268 -5.37 2.20 8.53
C VAL A 268 -5.49 1.38 9.81
N ALA A 269 -5.12 0.10 9.79
CA ALA A 269 -5.18 -0.79 10.95
C ALA A 269 -4.37 -0.28 12.15
N GLN A 270 -3.14 0.20 11.89
CA GLN A 270 -2.25 0.74 12.92
C GLN A 270 -2.86 1.97 13.62
N LEU A 271 -3.43 2.87 12.82
CA LEU A 271 -4.13 4.07 13.32
C LEU A 271 -5.34 3.71 14.18
N LEU A 272 -6.17 2.78 13.71
CA LEU A 272 -7.38 2.35 14.42
C LEU A 272 -7.08 1.58 15.69
N THR A 273 -6.05 0.74 15.68
CA THR A 273 -5.60 0.00 16.86
C THR A 273 -5.28 0.96 18.00
N SER A 274 -4.46 1.98 17.72
CA SER A 274 -4.10 3.01 18.70
C SER A 274 -5.33 3.75 19.24
N ALA A 275 -6.33 4.03 18.40
CA ALA A 275 -7.56 4.67 18.85
C ALA A 275 -8.46 3.76 19.69
N LEU A 276 -8.56 2.47 19.35
CA LEU A 276 -9.31 1.50 20.15
C LEU A 276 -8.70 1.31 21.53
N GLU A 277 -7.37 1.24 21.63
CA GLU A 277 -6.66 1.21 22.92
C GLU A 277 -6.98 2.44 23.76
N ASN A 278 -6.94 3.64 23.16
CA ASN A 278 -7.30 4.88 23.85
C ASN A 278 -8.75 4.90 24.34
N ILE A 279 -9.69 4.40 23.54
CA ILE A 279 -11.11 4.28 23.95
C ILE A 279 -11.24 3.32 25.14
N ASN A 280 -10.61 2.14 25.05
CA ASN A 280 -10.66 1.14 26.11
C ASN A 280 -10.10 1.68 27.43
N HIS A 281 -8.95 2.37 27.38
CA HIS A 281 -8.36 3.01 28.57
C HIS A 281 -9.30 4.04 29.21
N ARG A 282 -9.93 4.91 28.43
CA ARG A 282 -10.90 5.90 28.95
C ARG A 282 -12.12 5.23 29.61
N VAL A 283 -12.63 4.16 29.00
CA VAL A 283 -13.77 3.40 29.54
C VAL A 283 -13.39 2.75 30.89
N GLU A 284 -12.22 2.13 30.97
CA GLU A 284 -11.72 1.53 32.22
C GLU A 284 -11.51 2.57 33.34
N GLU A 285 -10.92 3.73 33.02
CA GLU A 285 -10.75 4.82 33.97
C GLU A 285 -12.10 5.33 34.50
N GLY A 286 -13.07 5.56 33.61
CA GLY A 286 -14.41 5.99 33.99
C GLY A 286 -15.14 4.99 34.90
N LEU A 287 -14.99 3.69 34.64
CA LEU A 287 -15.52 2.62 35.50
C LEU A 287 -14.85 2.64 36.88
N ARG A 288 -13.52 2.78 36.94
CA ARG A 288 -12.76 2.88 38.21
C ARG A 288 -13.20 4.07 39.04
N GLU A 289 -13.44 5.23 38.42
CA GLU A 289 -13.94 6.41 39.14
C GLU A 289 -15.35 6.21 39.71
N ARG A 290 -16.25 5.59 38.94
CA ARG A 290 -17.62 5.28 39.40
C ARG A 290 -17.60 4.30 40.58
N LEU A 291 -16.74 3.28 40.53
CA LEU A 291 -16.55 2.33 41.64
C LEU A 291 -15.98 3.00 42.89
N LYS A 292 -15.02 3.95 42.76
CA LYS A 292 -14.50 4.73 43.89
C LYS A 292 -15.58 5.62 44.52
N LYS A 293 -16.43 6.26 43.72
CA LYS A 293 -17.55 7.09 44.21
C LYS A 293 -18.63 6.24 44.88
N SER A 294 -18.97 5.07 44.32
CA SER A 294 -19.96 4.16 44.89
C SER A 294 -19.49 3.48 46.18
N SER A 295 -18.19 3.21 46.32
CA SER A 295 -17.61 2.64 47.55
C SER A 295 -17.48 3.64 48.70
N HIS A 296 -17.29 4.93 48.41
CA HIS A 296 -17.30 6.00 49.41
C HIS A 296 -18.72 6.38 49.88
N GLY A 297 -19.76 6.09 49.10
CA GLY A 297 -21.16 6.32 49.48
C GLY A 297 -21.80 5.22 50.34
N ALA A 298 -21.10 4.11 50.60
CA ALA A 298 -21.60 2.98 51.39
C ALA A 298 -21.16 3.01 52.88
N TYR A 299 -20.44 4.06 53.30
CA TYR A 299 -19.94 4.26 54.67
C TYR A 299 -20.47 5.54 55.34
N LEU A 300 -21.56 6.12 54.82
CA LEU A 300 -22.33 7.22 55.41
C LEU A 300 -23.78 6.80 55.56
#